data_AF-A0A7G6E0F5-F1
#
_entry.id   AF-A0A7G6E0F5-F1
#
_cell.length_a   1.000
_cell.length_b   1.000
_cell.length_c   1.000
_cell.angle_alpha   90.00
_cell.angle_beta   90.00
_cell.angle_gamma   90.00
#
_symmetry.space_group_name_H-M   'P 1'
#
loop_
_entity.id
_entity.type
_entity.pdbx_description
1 polymer ?
#
loop_
_entity_poly.entity_id
_entity_poly.type
_entity_poly.pdbx_seq_one_letter_code
_entity_poly.pdbx_strand_id
1 'polypeptide(L)'
;MAGSWESERSRLTIAYNLSGALEAVKKSALIVVVDVISMSTTLEAVTEAGAVGIWGACPSPKASGNTLVNPFRIGQLAAREAKNKGAEVVIITEPRVGSCEERKANAADVIRGVENEGLPVGEIWPNLGAETAKFTHWHNKVAVAVTDAGGVIYDAVYQLGGMITTATVARTLGMKGVEPALKGVERAIAMAKKSPITLVAASSNALEDVLAVHYLAQLFIARGYCQFMD
;
A
#
# COMPACT_ATOMS: atom_id res chain seq x y z
N MET A 1 -17.04 20.34 -33.40
CA MET A 1 -16.36 19.04 -33.18
C MET A 1 -15.43 19.19 -31.98
N ALA A 2 -15.94 18.99 -30.78
CA ALA A 2 -15.11 18.87 -29.58
C ALA A 2 -14.55 17.44 -29.56
N GLY A 3 -13.24 17.32 -29.72
CA GLY A 3 -12.56 16.04 -29.90
C GLY A 3 -12.54 15.18 -28.64
N SER A 4 -12.59 13.87 -28.88
CA SER A 4 -12.71 12.72 -27.98
C SER A 4 -11.60 12.52 -26.92
N TRP A 5 -11.05 13.57 -26.34
CA TRP A 5 -9.88 13.48 -25.44
C TRP A 5 -10.20 13.71 -23.95
N GLU A 6 -11.46 14.03 -23.63
CA GLU A 6 -11.88 14.24 -22.24
C GLU A 6 -12.27 12.95 -21.51
N SER A 7 -12.57 11.85 -22.21
CA SER A 7 -13.06 10.62 -21.56
C SER A 7 -11.96 9.70 -20.99
N GLU A 8 -10.68 9.90 -21.33
CA GLU A 8 -9.59 9.09 -20.75
C GLU A 8 -9.18 9.51 -19.33
N ARG A 9 -9.57 10.73 -18.90
CA ARG A 9 -9.10 11.33 -17.63
C ARG A 9 -9.82 10.80 -16.38
N SER A 10 -10.82 9.94 -16.58
CA SER A 10 -11.77 9.49 -15.56
C SER A 10 -12.01 7.98 -15.65
N ARG A 11 -10.97 7.19 -15.98
CA ARG A 11 -11.09 5.73 -16.08
C ARG A 11 -10.75 5.07 -14.74
N LEU A 12 -11.74 4.36 -14.19
CA LEU A 12 -11.58 3.46 -13.07
C LEU A 12 -11.56 2.01 -13.57
N THR A 13 -10.62 1.21 -13.10
CA THR A 13 -10.54 -0.23 -13.41
C THR A 13 -10.44 -1.02 -12.11
N ILE A 14 -11.05 -2.19 -12.07
CA ILE A 14 -10.83 -3.19 -11.02
C ILE A 14 -9.94 -4.29 -11.59
N ALA A 15 -8.91 -4.67 -10.86
CA ALA A 15 -8.03 -5.78 -11.18
C ALA A 15 -7.71 -6.60 -9.93
N TYR A 16 -6.99 -7.70 -10.13
CA TYR A 16 -6.72 -8.68 -9.08
C TYR A 16 -5.28 -9.16 -9.19
N ASN A 17 -4.67 -9.46 -8.03
CA ASN A 17 -3.34 -10.02 -7.89
C ASN A 17 -2.23 -9.12 -8.46
N LEU A 18 -0.99 -9.63 -8.38
CA LEU A 18 0.18 -9.00 -8.95
C LEU A 18 0.02 -8.72 -10.45
N SER A 19 -0.42 -9.71 -11.24
CA SER A 19 -0.56 -9.55 -12.70
C SER A 19 -1.49 -8.38 -13.07
N GLY A 20 -2.60 -8.20 -12.35
CA GLY A 20 -3.51 -7.07 -12.54
C GLY A 20 -2.85 -5.72 -12.26
N ALA A 21 -2.02 -5.64 -11.20
CA ALA A 21 -1.23 -4.45 -10.91
C ALA A 21 -0.19 -4.16 -12.00
N LEU A 22 0.51 -5.17 -12.52
CA LEU A 22 1.50 -4.99 -13.59
C LEU A 22 0.87 -4.44 -14.88
N GLU A 23 -0.31 -4.93 -15.25
CA GLU A 23 -1.07 -4.39 -16.39
C GLU A 23 -1.54 -2.95 -16.16
N ALA A 24 -1.84 -2.57 -14.91
CA ALA A 24 -2.19 -1.20 -14.56
C ALA A 24 -1.00 -0.24 -14.68
N VAL A 25 0.22 -0.68 -14.30
CA VAL A 25 1.45 0.11 -14.46
C VAL A 25 1.69 0.44 -15.94
N LYS A 26 1.51 -0.53 -16.85
CA LYS A 26 1.63 -0.32 -18.30
C LYS A 26 0.68 0.76 -18.84
N LYS A 27 -0.44 0.99 -18.14
CA LYS A 27 -1.45 2.00 -18.48
C LYS A 27 -1.23 3.34 -17.76
N SER A 28 -0.09 3.53 -17.09
CA SER A 28 0.22 4.72 -16.29
C SER A 28 -0.85 5.04 -15.26
N ALA A 29 -1.54 4.01 -14.74
CA ALA A 29 -2.56 4.17 -13.72
C ALA A 29 -1.92 4.40 -12.35
N LEU A 30 -2.61 5.17 -11.49
CA LEU A 30 -2.40 5.06 -10.06
C LEU A 30 -3.01 3.73 -9.61
N ILE A 31 -2.21 2.91 -8.93
CA ILE A 31 -2.67 1.66 -8.32
C ILE A 31 -3.12 1.95 -6.89
N VAL A 32 -4.29 1.45 -6.53
CA VAL A 32 -4.76 1.39 -5.14
C VAL A 32 -4.84 -0.08 -4.76
N VAL A 33 -3.85 -0.57 -4.02
CA VAL A 33 -3.85 -1.96 -3.53
C VAL A 33 -4.77 -2.09 -2.32
N VAL A 34 -5.55 -3.17 -2.30
CA VAL A 34 -6.52 -3.48 -1.26
C VAL A 34 -6.23 -4.89 -0.75
N ASP A 35 -5.73 -4.92 0.47
CA ASP A 35 -5.35 -6.08 1.27
C ASP A 35 -5.98 -5.86 2.66
N VAL A 36 -7.25 -6.25 2.79
CA VAL A 36 -8.07 -5.94 3.98
C VAL A 36 -7.53 -6.68 5.21
N ILE A 37 -7.04 -7.91 5.02
CA ILE A 37 -6.50 -8.79 6.06
C ILE A 37 -5.03 -9.12 5.69
N SER A 38 -4.07 -8.24 5.98
CA SER A 38 -4.23 -7.02 6.77
C SER A 38 -3.36 -5.83 6.36
N MET A 39 -2.62 -5.91 5.25
CA MET A 39 -1.61 -4.89 4.94
C MET A 39 -2.22 -3.50 4.73
N SER A 40 -3.28 -3.38 3.93
CA SER A 40 -3.91 -2.07 3.67
C SER A 40 -4.55 -1.52 4.93
N THR A 41 -5.23 -2.36 5.71
CA THR A 41 -5.82 -1.93 6.99
C THR A 41 -4.76 -1.43 7.97
N THR A 42 -3.63 -2.12 8.06
CA THR A 42 -2.47 -1.70 8.86
C THR A 42 -1.92 -0.35 8.37
N LEU A 43 -1.66 -0.21 7.07
CA LEU A 43 -1.08 1.02 6.53
C LEU A 43 -2.02 2.22 6.64
N GLU A 44 -3.33 2.03 6.46
CA GLU A 44 -4.32 3.08 6.73
C GLU A 44 -4.36 3.47 8.21
N ALA A 45 -4.29 2.50 9.12
CA ALA A 45 -4.33 2.77 10.55
C ALA A 45 -3.09 3.51 11.06
N VAL A 46 -1.89 3.17 10.57
CA VAL A 46 -0.67 3.90 10.96
C VAL A 46 -0.62 5.29 10.32
N THR A 47 -1.16 5.45 9.11
CA THR A 47 -1.34 6.77 8.48
C THR A 47 -2.29 7.64 9.30
N GLU A 48 -3.43 7.10 9.73
CA GLU A 48 -4.35 7.78 10.65
C GLU A 48 -3.66 8.16 11.98
N ALA A 49 -2.78 7.29 12.49
CA ALA A 49 -2.03 7.52 13.72
C ALA A 49 -0.88 8.55 13.60
N GLY A 50 -0.64 9.10 12.41
CA GLY A 50 0.34 10.17 12.16
C GLY A 50 1.64 9.73 11.48
N ALA A 51 1.71 8.51 10.93
CA ALA A 51 2.84 8.10 10.10
C ALA A 51 3.04 9.09 8.94
N VAL A 52 4.29 9.51 8.72
CA VAL A 52 4.62 10.54 7.74
C VAL A 52 4.91 9.96 6.35
N GLY A 53 5.01 8.63 6.24
CA GLY A 53 5.22 7.89 4.99
C GLY A 53 4.87 6.42 5.17
N ILE A 54 4.46 5.77 4.08
CA ILE A 54 4.13 4.34 4.06
C ILE A 54 4.74 3.67 2.83
N TRP A 55 5.26 2.47 3.02
CA TRP A 55 5.84 1.62 1.98
C TRP A 55 5.35 0.18 2.12
N GLY A 56 5.38 -0.57 1.02
CA GLY A 56 5.18 -2.01 1.00
C GLY A 56 6.36 -2.73 0.37
N ALA A 57 6.71 -3.90 0.90
CA ALA A 57 7.85 -4.69 0.45
C ALA A 57 7.51 -6.19 0.40
N CYS A 58 8.17 -6.89 -0.51
CA CYS A 58 8.17 -8.36 -0.53
C CYS A 58 8.95 -8.92 0.67
N PRO A 59 8.51 -10.02 1.29
CA PRO A 59 9.32 -10.74 2.27
C PRO A 59 10.61 -11.29 1.67
N SER A 60 11.71 -11.17 2.42
CA SER A 60 13.05 -11.63 2.01
C SER A 60 13.07 -13.10 1.56
N PRO A 61 12.41 -14.04 2.26
CA PRO A 61 12.35 -15.43 1.82
C PRO A 61 11.68 -15.64 0.46
N LYS A 62 10.79 -14.73 0.04
CA LYS A 62 10.06 -14.79 -1.23
C LYS A 62 10.73 -13.98 -2.35
N ALA A 63 11.67 -13.11 -2.02
CA ALA A 63 12.37 -12.28 -3.00
C ALA A 63 13.31 -13.10 -3.90
N SER A 64 13.90 -14.17 -3.37
CA SER A 64 14.96 -14.96 -4.03
C SER A 64 14.58 -15.67 -5.34
N GLY A 65 13.29 -15.68 -5.73
CA GLY A 65 12.81 -16.22 -7.00
C GLY A 65 11.94 -15.26 -7.80
N ASN A 66 11.81 -14.01 -7.39
CA ASN A 66 10.90 -13.05 -8.00
C ASN A 66 11.66 -11.81 -8.49
N THR A 67 11.93 -11.76 -9.78
CA THR A 67 12.68 -10.66 -10.41
C THR A 67 11.91 -9.33 -10.48
N LEU A 68 10.63 -9.33 -10.11
CA LEU A 68 9.80 -8.13 -10.12
C LEU A 68 9.95 -7.30 -8.84
N VAL A 69 10.49 -7.86 -7.76
CA VAL A 69 10.55 -7.23 -6.45
C VAL A 69 11.99 -6.98 -6.00
N ASN A 70 12.20 -5.96 -5.18
CA ASN A 70 13.49 -5.66 -4.58
C ASN A 70 13.29 -5.01 -3.20
N PRO A 71 13.04 -5.82 -2.15
CA PRO A 71 12.78 -5.30 -0.82
C PRO A 71 13.96 -4.53 -0.22
N PHE A 72 15.18 -4.85 -0.61
CA PHE A 72 16.37 -4.06 -0.26
C PHE A 72 16.24 -2.62 -0.76
N ARG A 73 15.85 -2.43 -2.02
CA ARG A 73 15.62 -1.09 -2.58
C ARG A 73 14.45 -0.38 -1.92
N ILE A 74 13.38 -1.09 -1.54
CA ILE A 74 12.29 -0.49 -0.75
C ILE A 74 12.83 0.04 0.60
N GLY A 75 13.68 -0.74 1.28
CA GLY A 75 14.35 -0.28 2.50
C GLY A 75 15.16 1.00 2.30
N GLN A 76 15.92 1.09 1.20
CA GLN A 76 16.66 2.31 0.86
C GLN A 76 15.73 3.52 0.63
N LEU A 77 14.64 3.32 -0.11
CA LEU A 77 13.67 4.39 -0.41
C LEU A 77 12.98 4.90 0.86
N ALA A 78 12.53 3.99 1.72
CA ALA A 78 11.92 4.33 3.00
C ALA A 78 12.91 5.09 3.91
N ALA A 79 14.17 4.67 3.96
CA ALA A 79 15.21 5.35 4.73
C ALA A 79 15.50 6.77 4.20
N ARG A 80 15.56 6.96 2.87
CA ARG A 80 15.74 8.29 2.29
C ARG A 80 14.56 9.21 2.60
N GLU A 81 13.34 8.72 2.50
CA GLU A 81 12.16 9.48 2.90
C GLU A 81 12.21 9.85 4.39
N ALA A 82 12.57 8.89 5.25
CA ALA A 82 12.70 9.09 6.68
C ALA A 82 13.73 10.19 6.99
N LYS A 83 14.92 10.13 6.38
CA LYS A 83 15.94 11.20 6.51
C LYS A 83 15.41 12.57 6.09
N ASN A 84 14.76 12.65 4.94
CA ASN A 84 14.23 13.91 4.41
C ASN A 84 13.16 14.53 5.32
N LYS A 85 12.45 13.69 6.10
CA LYS A 85 11.38 14.11 7.01
C LYS A 85 11.82 14.18 8.48
N GLY A 86 13.09 13.89 8.80
CA GLY A 86 13.55 13.78 10.19
C GLY A 86 12.82 12.69 10.98
N ALA A 87 12.50 11.58 10.31
CA ALA A 87 11.68 10.49 10.81
C ALA A 87 12.48 9.19 10.99
N GLU A 88 11.90 8.23 11.70
CA GLU A 88 12.42 6.87 11.90
C GLU A 88 11.73 5.87 10.96
N VAL A 89 12.45 4.83 10.54
CA VAL A 89 11.83 3.72 9.80
C VAL A 89 11.36 2.64 10.78
N VAL A 90 10.07 2.32 10.75
CA VAL A 90 9.48 1.21 11.51
C VAL A 90 8.95 0.16 10.55
N ILE A 91 9.26 -1.10 10.84
CA ILE A 91 8.88 -2.23 9.99
C ILE A 91 7.66 -2.93 10.59
N ILE A 92 6.71 -3.27 9.73
CA ILE A 92 5.56 -4.08 10.07
C ILE A 92 5.61 -5.34 9.22
N THR A 93 5.56 -6.52 9.84
CA THR A 93 5.77 -7.77 9.10
C THR A 93 4.99 -8.94 9.69
N GLU A 94 4.91 -10.00 8.91
CA GLU A 94 4.51 -11.35 9.35
C GLU A 94 5.68 -12.09 10.01
N PRO A 95 5.40 -13.12 10.84
CA PRO A 95 4.07 -13.61 11.21
C PRO A 95 3.36 -12.76 12.28
N ARG A 96 2.03 -12.87 12.33
CA ARG A 96 1.19 -12.24 13.37
C ARG A 96 1.54 -12.78 14.75
N VAL A 97 1.57 -14.10 14.86
CA VAL A 97 1.98 -14.85 16.05
C VAL A 97 3.28 -15.56 15.70
N GLY A 98 4.33 -15.27 16.46
CA GLY A 98 5.68 -15.77 16.18
C GLY A 98 6.74 -14.93 16.89
N SER A 99 7.99 -15.32 16.69
CA SER A 99 9.13 -14.70 17.37
C SER A 99 9.56 -13.39 16.71
N CYS A 100 10.36 -12.60 17.43
CA CYS A 100 10.98 -11.41 16.85
C CYS A 100 12.00 -11.79 15.78
N GLU A 101 12.66 -12.93 15.93
CA GLU A 101 13.65 -13.49 15.01
C GLU A 101 13.02 -13.85 13.67
N GLU A 102 11.83 -14.48 13.66
CA GLU A 102 11.08 -14.77 12.45
C GLU A 102 10.70 -13.50 11.70
N ARG A 103 10.22 -12.47 12.41
CA ARG A 103 9.90 -11.16 11.82
C ARG A 103 11.14 -10.48 11.24
N LYS A 104 12.27 -10.52 11.96
CA LYS A 104 13.56 -10.00 11.47
C LYS A 104 14.02 -10.74 10.22
N ALA A 105 13.91 -12.06 10.19
CA ALA A 105 14.26 -12.86 9.02
C ALA A 105 13.35 -12.53 7.82
N ASN A 106 12.05 -12.33 8.07
CA ASN A 106 11.10 -11.96 7.02
C ASN A 106 11.43 -10.60 6.40
N ALA A 107 11.83 -9.63 7.22
CA ALA A 107 12.17 -8.26 6.81
C ALA A 107 13.66 -8.02 6.53
N ALA A 108 14.51 -9.06 6.53
CA ALA A 108 15.96 -8.94 6.46
C ALA A 108 16.47 -8.04 5.32
N ASP A 109 15.89 -8.13 4.13
CA ASP A 109 16.30 -7.32 2.98
C ASP A 109 15.95 -5.84 3.15
N VAL A 110 14.75 -5.54 3.64
CA VAL A 110 14.36 -4.16 3.99
C VAL A 110 15.29 -3.59 5.05
N ILE A 111 15.60 -4.37 6.09
CA ILE A 111 16.51 -3.97 7.17
C ILE A 111 17.87 -3.59 6.59
N ARG A 112 18.47 -4.48 5.79
CA ARG A 112 19.75 -4.22 5.11
C ARG A 112 19.68 -2.97 4.22
N GLY A 113 18.56 -2.75 3.54
CA GLY A 113 18.34 -1.57 2.71
C GLY A 113 18.34 -0.27 3.51
N VAL A 114 17.68 -0.26 4.66
CA VAL A 114 17.64 0.90 5.57
C VAL A 114 19.03 1.18 6.16
N GLU A 115 19.70 0.15 6.65
CA GLU A 115 21.05 0.23 7.22
C GLU A 115 22.09 0.68 6.19
N ASN A 116 21.94 0.26 4.93
CA ASN A 116 22.79 0.70 3.83
C ASN A 116 22.66 2.22 3.56
N GLU A 117 21.52 2.82 3.85
CA GLU A 117 21.35 4.26 3.83
C GLU A 117 21.86 4.90 5.13
N GLY A 118 22.45 4.18 6.07
CA GLY A 118 23.01 4.73 7.30
C GLY A 118 21.96 5.19 8.32
N LEU A 119 20.75 4.65 8.25
CA LEU A 119 19.76 4.75 9.31
C LEU A 119 19.66 3.41 10.06
N PRO A 120 19.54 3.42 11.39
CA PRO A 120 19.11 2.21 12.09
C PRO A 120 17.63 1.95 11.79
N VAL A 121 17.27 0.68 11.70
CA VAL A 121 15.85 0.29 11.79
C VAL A 121 15.39 0.49 13.22
N GLY A 122 14.20 1.07 13.35
CA GLY A 122 13.50 1.21 14.61
C GLY A 122 12.89 -0.09 15.12
N GLU A 123 11.64 0.01 15.52
CA GLU A 123 10.85 -1.13 15.99
C GLU A 123 10.37 -2.02 14.84
N ILE A 124 10.13 -3.30 15.15
CA ILE A 124 9.57 -4.29 14.22
C ILE A 124 8.31 -4.88 14.84
N TRP A 125 7.16 -4.59 14.23
CA TRP A 125 5.84 -4.94 14.77
C TRP A 125 5.09 -5.97 13.91
N PRO A 126 4.18 -6.78 14.49
CA PRO A 126 3.35 -7.70 13.72
C PRO A 126 2.30 -6.96 12.89
N ASN A 127 1.94 -7.53 11.73
CA ASN A 127 0.85 -7.07 10.87
C ASN A 127 -0.54 -7.52 11.41
N LEU A 128 -1.13 -6.76 12.34
CA LEU A 128 -2.38 -7.05 13.04
C LEU A 128 -3.55 -6.13 12.63
N GLY A 129 -3.47 -5.51 11.45
CA GLY A 129 -4.47 -4.53 11.00
C GLY A 129 -4.42 -3.28 11.87
N ALA A 130 -5.60 -2.77 12.25
CA ALA A 130 -5.73 -1.54 13.03
C ALA A 130 -5.00 -1.60 14.39
N GLU A 131 -4.86 -2.79 14.98
CA GLU A 131 -4.20 -2.97 16.27
C GLU A 131 -2.69 -2.70 16.20
N THR A 132 -2.06 -2.85 15.03
CA THR A 132 -0.64 -2.52 14.86
C THR A 132 -0.35 -1.06 15.18
N ALA A 133 -1.31 -0.17 14.91
CA ALA A 133 -1.13 1.24 15.16
C ALA A 133 -1.03 1.60 16.66
N LYS A 134 -1.32 0.65 17.57
CA LYS A 134 -1.26 0.85 19.04
C LYS A 134 0.09 0.50 19.67
N PHE A 135 1.00 -0.17 18.95
CA PHE A 135 2.28 -0.59 19.54
C PHE A 135 3.27 0.56 19.77
N THR A 136 3.12 1.68 19.05
CA THR A 136 4.05 2.81 19.10
C THR A 136 3.37 4.11 18.68
N HIS A 137 4.02 5.25 18.92
CA HIS A 137 3.58 6.55 18.42
C HIS A 137 4.03 6.76 16.97
N TRP A 138 3.10 6.95 16.04
CA TRP A 138 3.43 7.00 14.60
C TRP A 138 3.90 8.36 14.08
N HIS A 139 3.80 9.42 14.88
CA HIS A 139 4.33 10.74 14.52
C HIS A 139 5.84 10.64 14.26
N ASN A 140 6.30 11.26 13.16
CA ASN A 140 7.70 11.18 12.69
C ASN A 140 8.19 9.76 12.44
N LYS A 141 7.32 8.86 11.96
CA LYS A 141 7.71 7.51 11.51
C LYS A 141 7.28 7.25 10.08
N VAL A 142 8.16 6.58 9.33
CA VAL A 142 7.88 5.98 8.02
C VAL A 142 7.64 4.49 8.24
N ALA A 143 6.47 3.98 7.88
CA ALA A 143 6.12 2.58 8.04
C ALA A 143 6.48 1.78 6.78
N VAL A 144 7.08 0.60 6.94
CA VAL A 144 7.31 -0.35 5.85
C VAL A 144 6.60 -1.66 6.15
N ALA A 145 5.54 -1.98 5.41
CA ALA A 145 4.81 -3.24 5.54
C ALA A 145 5.42 -4.33 4.64
N VAL A 146 5.99 -5.37 5.25
CA VAL A 146 6.60 -6.53 4.59
C VAL A 146 5.59 -7.68 4.63
N THR A 147 4.86 -7.92 3.53
CA THR A 147 3.74 -8.88 3.50
C THR A 147 3.66 -9.69 2.21
N ASP A 148 3.07 -10.87 2.32
CA ASP A 148 3.07 -11.90 1.28
C ASP A 148 2.27 -11.58 0.00
N ALA A 149 1.28 -10.69 0.09
CA ALA A 149 0.41 -10.32 -1.03
C ALA A 149 0.51 -8.82 -1.35
N GLY A 150 -0.04 -7.95 -0.50
CA GLY A 150 -0.01 -6.51 -0.74
C GLY A 150 1.41 -5.94 -0.83
N GLY A 151 2.33 -6.41 0.02
CA GLY A 151 3.74 -5.99 0.03
C GLY A 151 4.47 -6.35 -1.27
N VAL A 152 4.23 -7.55 -1.80
CA VAL A 152 4.76 -8.00 -3.10
C VAL A 152 4.25 -7.12 -4.24
N ILE A 153 2.95 -6.78 -4.25
CA ILE A 153 2.36 -5.89 -5.26
C ILE A 153 2.97 -4.50 -5.18
N TYR A 154 3.06 -3.95 -3.98
CA TYR A 154 3.59 -2.61 -3.75
C TYR A 154 5.05 -2.50 -4.22
N ASP A 155 5.88 -3.47 -3.81
CA ASP A 155 7.29 -3.53 -4.20
C ASP A 155 7.43 -3.59 -5.73
N ALA A 156 6.72 -4.52 -6.38
CA ALA A 156 6.80 -4.72 -7.81
C ALA A 156 6.33 -3.50 -8.62
N VAL A 157 5.25 -2.85 -8.19
CA VAL A 157 4.78 -1.61 -8.82
C VAL A 157 5.85 -0.52 -8.74
N TYR A 158 6.51 -0.37 -7.59
CA TYR A 158 7.59 0.60 -7.44
C TYR A 158 8.82 0.27 -8.30
N GLN A 159 9.21 -1.00 -8.40
CA GLN A 159 10.35 -1.38 -9.26
C GLN A 159 10.10 -1.05 -10.73
N LEU A 160 8.83 -1.08 -11.16
CA LEU A 160 8.42 -0.71 -12.50
C LEU A 160 8.15 0.81 -12.67
N GLY A 161 8.39 1.62 -11.63
CA GLY A 161 8.18 3.06 -11.67
C GLY A 161 6.71 3.49 -11.65
N GLY A 162 5.80 2.60 -11.24
CA GLY A 162 4.38 2.92 -11.07
C GLY A 162 4.10 3.70 -9.79
N MET A 163 2.94 4.37 -9.75
CA MET A 163 2.43 5.03 -8.55
C MET A 163 1.48 4.10 -7.81
N ILE A 164 1.62 3.98 -6.49
CA ILE A 164 0.76 3.13 -5.67
C ILE A 164 0.42 3.76 -4.32
N THR A 165 -0.80 3.49 -3.85
CA THR A 165 -1.25 3.74 -2.47
C THR A 165 -2.13 2.57 -2.01
N THR A 166 -2.58 2.62 -0.76
CA THR A 166 -3.49 1.64 -0.15
C THR A 166 -4.89 2.23 0.02
N ALA A 167 -5.89 1.36 0.23
CA ALA A 167 -7.17 1.73 0.80
C ALA A 167 -7.76 0.52 1.54
N THR A 168 -8.57 0.75 2.57
CA THR A 168 -9.29 -0.31 3.28
C THR A 168 -10.75 0.05 3.48
N VAL A 169 -11.58 -0.97 3.62
CA VAL A 169 -12.98 -0.86 4.05
C VAL A 169 -13.16 -1.26 5.50
N ALA A 170 -12.11 -1.80 6.13
CA ALA A 170 -12.12 -2.17 7.54
C ALA A 170 -11.98 -0.93 8.42
N ARG A 171 -12.54 -1.00 9.64
CA ARG A 171 -12.31 0.00 10.68
C ARG A 171 -10.81 0.13 10.98
N THR A 172 -10.38 1.36 11.25
CA THR A 172 -9.03 1.67 11.73
C THR A 172 -9.11 2.08 13.22
N LEU A 173 -8.25 2.98 13.71
CA LEU A 173 -8.20 3.31 15.14
C LEU A 173 -9.44 4.10 15.59
N GLY A 174 -9.65 5.28 15.00
CA GLY A 174 -10.75 6.19 15.30
C GLY A 174 -11.84 6.13 14.24
N MET A 175 -11.50 5.84 12.99
CA MET A 175 -12.45 5.84 11.88
C MET A 175 -13.31 4.58 11.82
N LYS A 176 -14.63 4.78 11.62
CA LYS A 176 -15.64 3.71 11.62
C LYS A 176 -16.57 3.80 10.42
N GLY A 177 -17.30 2.72 10.16
CA GLY A 177 -18.26 2.65 9.06
C GLY A 177 -17.57 2.90 7.72
N VAL A 178 -18.03 3.90 7.00
CA VAL A 178 -17.51 4.23 5.65
C VAL A 178 -16.24 5.10 5.69
N GLU A 179 -15.93 5.74 6.82
CA GLU A 179 -14.87 6.75 6.92
C GLU A 179 -13.48 6.29 6.45
N PRO A 180 -12.97 5.08 6.82
CA PRO A 180 -11.67 4.62 6.33
C PRO A 180 -11.62 4.54 4.80
N ALA A 181 -12.69 4.02 4.20
CA ALA A 181 -12.81 3.89 2.75
C ALA A 181 -12.85 5.27 2.07
N LEU A 182 -13.60 6.23 2.61
CA LEU A 182 -13.65 7.59 2.10
C LEU A 182 -12.27 8.27 2.11
N LYS A 183 -11.51 8.11 3.21
CA LYS A 183 -10.15 8.65 3.30
C LYS A 183 -9.20 8.05 2.27
N GLY A 184 -9.25 6.73 2.07
CA GLY A 184 -8.47 6.06 1.03
C GLY A 184 -8.84 6.54 -0.37
N VAL A 185 -10.14 6.67 -0.68
CA VAL A 185 -10.63 7.19 -1.96
C VAL A 185 -10.18 8.63 -2.18
N GLU A 186 -10.36 9.51 -1.20
CA GLU A 186 -9.96 10.93 -1.29
C GLU A 186 -8.46 11.09 -1.55
N ARG A 187 -7.63 10.35 -0.82
CA ARG A 187 -6.18 10.33 -1.03
C ARG A 187 -5.82 9.84 -2.43
N ALA A 188 -6.43 8.76 -2.89
CA ALA A 188 -6.19 8.22 -4.22
C ALA A 188 -6.59 9.21 -5.33
N ILE A 189 -7.74 9.87 -5.22
CA ILE A 189 -8.17 10.91 -6.17
C ILE A 189 -7.16 12.06 -6.20
N ALA A 190 -6.73 12.53 -5.02
CA ALA A 190 -5.74 13.61 -4.91
C ALA A 190 -4.38 13.23 -5.51
N MET A 191 -3.94 11.97 -5.33
CA MET A 191 -2.70 11.45 -5.89
C MET A 191 -2.78 11.23 -7.41
N ALA A 192 -3.91 10.72 -7.91
CA ALA A 192 -4.06 10.35 -9.31
C ALA A 192 -3.97 11.57 -10.24
N LYS A 193 -4.44 12.74 -9.78
CA LYS A 193 -4.55 13.97 -10.58
C LYS A 193 -5.33 13.73 -11.89
N LYS A 194 -4.62 13.35 -12.97
CA LYS A 194 -5.19 13.05 -14.30
C LYS A 194 -4.96 11.60 -14.74
N SER A 195 -4.24 10.80 -13.96
CA SER A 195 -3.97 9.40 -14.26
C SER A 195 -5.21 8.55 -14.01
N PRO A 196 -5.45 7.48 -14.80
CA PRO A 196 -6.49 6.51 -14.47
C PRO A 196 -6.22 5.85 -13.11
N ILE A 197 -7.25 5.36 -12.44
CA ILE A 197 -7.10 4.62 -11.18
C ILE A 197 -7.41 3.15 -11.41
N THR A 198 -6.56 2.27 -10.90
CA THR A 198 -6.85 0.83 -10.83
C THR A 198 -6.89 0.39 -9.38
N LEU A 199 -8.05 -0.11 -8.96
CA LEU A 199 -8.22 -0.80 -7.67
C LEU A 199 -7.76 -2.24 -7.85
N VAL A 200 -6.82 -2.69 -7.03
CA VAL A 200 -6.25 -4.04 -7.11
C VAL A 200 -6.52 -4.79 -5.82
N ALA A 201 -7.34 -5.84 -5.89
CA ALA A 201 -7.46 -6.77 -4.79
C ALA A 201 -6.16 -7.58 -4.70
N ALA A 202 -5.53 -7.61 -3.53
CA ALA A 202 -4.22 -8.22 -3.37
C ALA A 202 -4.24 -9.72 -3.66
N SER A 203 -5.36 -10.38 -3.39
CA SER A 203 -5.62 -11.76 -3.77
C SER A 203 -7.03 -11.95 -4.35
N SER A 204 -7.15 -12.59 -5.52
CA SER A 204 -8.45 -13.05 -6.06
C SER A 204 -9.08 -14.18 -5.26
N ASN A 205 -8.30 -14.80 -4.36
CA ASN A 205 -8.78 -15.85 -3.45
C ASN A 205 -9.20 -15.29 -2.08
N ALA A 206 -8.95 -14.01 -1.81
CA ALA A 206 -9.40 -13.31 -0.61
C ALA A 206 -10.71 -12.58 -0.92
N LEU A 207 -11.83 -13.15 -0.47
CA LEU A 207 -13.16 -12.60 -0.77
C LEU A 207 -13.32 -11.18 -0.20
N GLU A 208 -12.71 -10.91 0.95
CA GLU A 208 -12.67 -9.60 1.58
C GLU A 208 -12.01 -8.55 0.70
N ASP A 209 -10.91 -8.88 0.00
CA ASP A 209 -10.22 -7.96 -0.90
C ASP A 209 -11.05 -7.71 -2.15
N VAL A 210 -11.63 -8.77 -2.72
CA VAL A 210 -12.51 -8.71 -3.89
C VAL A 210 -13.73 -7.83 -3.60
N LEU A 211 -14.44 -8.07 -2.50
CA LEU A 211 -15.61 -7.26 -2.14
C LEU A 211 -15.21 -5.82 -1.83
N ALA A 212 -14.06 -5.60 -1.19
CA ALA A 212 -13.58 -4.27 -0.86
C ALA A 212 -13.27 -3.42 -2.10
N VAL A 213 -12.61 -3.97 -3.14
CA VAL A 213 -12.37 -3.20 -4.38
C VAL A 213 -13.66 -2.82 -5.09
N HIS A 214 -14.68 -3.69 -5.10
CA HIS A 214 -15.98 -3.37 -5.69
C HIS A 214 -16.72 -2.29 -4.90
N TYR A 215 -16.67 -2.34 -3.57
CA TYR A 215 -17.24 -1.31 -2.72
C TYR A 215 -16.53 0.04 -2.89
N LEU A 216 -15.19 0.05 -2.88
CA LEU A 216 -14.40 1.24 -3.12
C LEU A 216 -14.73 1.84 -4.50
N ALA A 217 -14.90 1.00 -5.53
CA ALA A 217 -15.26 1.47 -6.86
C ALA A 217 -16.59 2.24 -6.87
N GLN A 218 -17.59 1.78 -6.13
CA GLN A 218 -18.86 2.50 -5.96
C GLN A 218 -18.63 3.88 -5.32
N LEU A 219 -17.72 3.99 -4.34
CA LEU A 219 -17.37 5.27 -3.71
C LEU A 219 -16.61 6.22 -4.64
N PHE A 220 -15.75 5.71 -5.53
CA PHE A 220 -15.11 6.51 -6.58
C PHE A 220 -16.15 7.06 -7.57
N ILE A 221 -17.08 6.21 -8.01
CA ILE A 221 -18.17 6.59 -8.92
C ILE A 221 -19.07 7.63 -8.25
N ALA A 222 -19.48 7.42 -7.00
CA ALA A 222 -20.33 8.36 -6.26
C ALA A 222 -19.69 9.74 -6.06
N ARG A 223 -18.35 9.82 -6.08
CA ARG A 223 -17.59 11.09 -6.05
C ARG A 223 -17.36 11.71 -7.43
N GLY A 224 -17.93 11.14 -8.48
CA GLY A 224 -17.81 11.65 -9.85
C GLY A 224 -16.46 11.35 -10.51
N TYR A 225 -15.68 10.39 -9.99
CA TYR A 225 -14.41 10.01 -10.64
C TYR A 225 -14.63 9.40 -12.02
N CYS A 226 -15.76 8.70 -12.20
CA CYS A 226 -16.30 8.31 -13.48
C CYS A 226 -17.66 8.98 -13.65
N GLN A 227 -17.81 9.83 -14.67
CA GLN A 227 -19.14 10.25 -15.11
C GLN A 227 -19.65 9.18 -16.08
N PHE A 228 -20.82 8.59 -15.77
CA PHE A 228 -21.61 7.99 -16.84
C PHE A 228 -22.07 9.15 -17.71
N MET A 229 -21.63 9.19 -18.96
CA MET A 229 -22.30 10.04 -19.94
C MET A 229 -23.63 9.36 -20.26
N ASP A 230 -24.73 10.06 -19.97
CA ASP A 230 -26.06 9.71 -20.48
C ASP A 230 -26.10 9.75 -22.02
#